data_AF-C6HNZ5-F1
#
_entry.id   AF-C6HNZ5-F1
#
_cell.length_a   1.000
_cell.length_b   1.000
_cell.length_c   1.000
_cell.angle_alpha   90.00
_cell.angle_beta   90.00
_cell.angle_gamma   90.00
#
_symmetry.space_group_name_H-M   'P 1'
#
loop_
_entity.id
_entity.type
_entity.pdbx_description
1 polymer ?
#
loop_
_entity_poly.entity_id
_entity_poly.type
_entity_poly.pdbx_seq_one_letter_code
_entity_poly.pdbx_strand_id
1 'polypeptide(L)'
;MSNMEPHIAHELSKLDPAIPFRASSSHLHHTWAKTFYWRPELFIQPESVAELQKVVTLARRCRRRLVTVGSTHSPSDLTCTSAWLINLDNFRRILSFSQETGIVTVEAGIRLRSLGVELEKYGLTLPNLGSIDEQSIAGVISTGTHGSSLRYGLLSQSVLALSILLANGQVVRCSAESNIELFRAALVSLGAIGIITEMTLQTVPSFKIAWQQSVQNLPQILELWDSGLWTSSEYVRVWWLPYWKRAIIWRADKTDLPLCAPPANFYGGRVGNFIYHNLLYLSNYVPRILPWVEWFVFGMQYGFRPGKLITSAVEPGRTGLLMNCLYSQFVNEWALPLEKGPEAITRLSAWLNGDAATARIPFSSKDVWVHAPIEVRVSDTSKTNTPRPYLDPTCATGPTLFLNATLYRPHLRDPPCLARYYEAFEWLMREMGGRPHWAKNFSSSTGQKEISHMYGRDLEKWLIARKSADPDGMFLGEWHLRNLFAAPTNDVDDQDGGYSFPLAEREKSRRKLMNLRGVGDALEYIGDRRWVDDCSSTTRPGGGLRERTKGTLLPKEGNHNEVQLDPPSPPTTVASEESFHHLAHGEASVMFEKR
;
A
#
# COMPACT_ATOMS: atom_id res chain seq x y z
N MET A 1 17.29 22.84 -10.94
CA MET A 1 18.38 22.15 -10.21
C MET A 1 18.97 22.96 -9.04
N SER A 2 18.50 24.17 -8.74
CA SER A 2 19.14 25.09 -7.78
C SER A 2 19.15 24.69 -6.29
N ASN A 3 18.43 23.64 -5.88
CA ASN A 3 18.38 23.13 -4.50
C ASN A 3 18.83 21.64 -4.41
N MET A 4 19.85 21.24 -5.17
CA MET A 4 20.45 19.91 -5.09
C MET A 4 21.74 19.97 -4.26
N GLU A 5 22.00 18.98 -3.40
CA GLU A 5 23.21 18.94 -2.57
C GLU A 5 24.48 18.95 -3.46
N PRO A 6 25.53 19.73 -3.13
CA PRO A 6 26.73 19.85 -3.96
C PRO A 6 27.41 18.51 -4.30
N HIS A 7 27.41 17.55 -3.36
CA HIS A 7 27.96 16.21 -3.61
C HIS A 7 27.17 15.45 -4.68
N ILE A 8 25.84 15.46 -4.61
CA ILE A 8 24.97 14.82 -5.61
C ILE A 8 25.17 15.48 -6.98
N ALA A 9 25.24 16.81 -7.04
CA ALA A 9 25.50 17.54 -8.29
C ALA A 9 26.88 17.18 -8.90
N HIS A 10 27.91 17.04 -8.06
CA HIS A 10 29.25 16.64 -8.50
C HIS A 10 29.32 15.19 -9.00
N GLU A 11 28.63 14.25 -8.35
CA GLU A 11 28.58 12.87 -8.85
C GLU A 11 27.71 12.74 -10.12
N LEU A 12 26.65 13.55 -10.24
CA LEU A 12 25.80 13.60 -11.42
C LEU A 12 26.56 14.14 -12.64
N SER A 13 27.46 15.12 -12.48
CA SER A 13 28.29 15.63 -13.57
C SER A 13 29.31 14.63 -14.12
N LYS A 14 29.54 13.50 -13.41
CA LYS A 14 30.39 12.38 -13.86
C LYS A 14 29.61 11.28 -14.58
N LEU A 15 28.33 11.48 -14.86
CA LEU A 15 27.46 10.56 -15.59
C LEU A 15 27.04 11.19 -16.92
N ASP A 16 26.77 10.36 -17.94
CA ASP A 16 26.45 10.81 -19.30
C ASP A 16 25.33 11.87 -19.31
N PRO A 17 25.59 13.14 -19.71
CA PRO A 17 24.61 14.21 -19.68
C PRO A 17 23.46 14.03 -20.68
N ALA A 18 23.59 13.13 -21.68
CA ALA A 18 22.52 12.86 -22.66
C ALA A 18 21.33 12.10 -22.04
N ILE A 19 21.57 11.28 -21.01
CA ILE A 19 20.51 10.59 -20.26
C ILE A 19 19.88 11.59 -19.26
N PRO A 20 18.56 11.84 -19.26
CA PRO A 20 17.94 12.75 -18.30
C PRO A 20 18.15 12.36 -16.82
N PHE A 21 18.01 13.33 -15.90
CA PHE A 21 17.87 13.07 -14.46
C PHE A 21 16.72 13.91 -13.92
N ARG A 22 15.53 13.33 -13.93
CA ARG A 22 14.25 14.00 -13.68
C ARG A 22 13.92 14.00 -12.19
N ALA A 23 14.57 14.88 -11.43
CA ALA A 23 14.46 14.94 -9.96
C ALA A 23 14.01 16.32 -9.43
N SER A 24 13.20 16.31 -8.38
CA SER A 24 12.87 17.48 -7.54
C SER A 24 13.24 17.25 -6.08
N SER A 25 13.69 18.30 -5.37
CA SER A 25 14.09 18.23 -3.96
C SER A 25 13.06 18.83 -2.98
N SER A 26 11.87 19.19 -3.49
CA SER A 26 10.79 19.82 -2.73
C SER A 26 9.48 19.06 -2.95
N HIS A 27 9.42 17.83 -2.45
CA HIS A 27 8.24 16.97 -2.53
C HIS A 27 7.72 16.61 -1.13
N LEU A 28 6.39 16.70 -0.94
CA LEU A 28 5.71 16.13 0.21
C LEU A 28 4.88 14.96 -0.28
N HIS A 29 5.27 13.76 0.13
CA HIS A 29 4.55 12.54 -0.25
C HIS A 29 3.73 12.00 0.91
N HIS A 30 2.71 11.18 0.61
CA HIS A 30 1.83 10.59 1.61
C HIS A 30 1.18 9.31 1.08
N THR A 31 0.72 8.43 1.99
CA THR A 31 -0.18 7.33 1.63
C THR A 31 -1.52 7.88 1.12
N TRP A 32 -2.25 7.15 0.28
CA TRP A 32 -3.60 7.54 -0.17
C TRP A 32 -4.54 7.85 1.02
N ALA A 33 -4.44 7.03 2.08
CA ALA A 33 -5.19 7.22 3.31
C ALA A 33 -4.72 8.43 4.14
N LYS A 34 -3.64 9.12 3.76
CA LYS A 34 -3.03 10.24 4.52
C LYS A 34 -2.75 9.86 5.98
N THR A 35 -2.33 8.62 6.20
CA THR A 35 -1.89 8.10 7.52
C THR A 35 -0.46 8.51 7.79
N PHE A 36 0.39 8.39 6.76
CA PHE A 36 1.79 8.77 6.79
C PHE A 36 2.09 9.82 5.73
N TYR A 37 2.96 10.76 6.09
CA TYR A 37 3.57 11.77 5.23
C TYR A 37 5.10 11.66 5.33
N TRP A 38 5.82 11.97 4.27
CA TRP A 38 7.29 12.01 4.28
C TRP A 38 7.87 12.98 3.24
N ARG A 39 9.14 13.33 3.42
CA ARG A 39 9.88 14.26 2.57
C ARG A 39 11.16 13.58 2.06
N PRO A 40 11.12 12.93 0.90
CA PRO A 40 12.33 12.40 0.30
C PRO A 40 13.29 13.56 -0.01
N GLU A 41 14.58 13.30 0.05
CA GLU A 41 15.62 14.23 -0.39
C GLU A 41 15.50 14.52 -1.90
N LEU A 42 15.21 13.49 -2.70
CA LEU A 42 14.86 13.61 -4.12
C LEU A 42 13.62 12.76 -4.43
N PHE A 43 12.66 13.37 -5.13
CA PHE A 43 11.59 12.68 -5.84
C PHE A 43 11.97 12.61 -7.32
N ILE A 44 12.00 11.40 -7.89
CA ILE A 44 12.57 11.10 -9.19
C ILE A 44 11.52 10.40 -10.07
N GLN A 45 11.31 10.90 -11.29
CA GLN A 45 10.34 10.34 -12.26
C GLN A 45 11.04 9.98 -13.58
N PRO A 46 11.71 8.82 -13.66
CA PRO A 46 12.41 8.38 -14.85
C PRO A 46 11.44 7.94 -15.95
N GLU A 47 11.85 8.08 -17.21
CA GLU A 47 11.07 7.69 -18.40
C GLU A 47 11.68 6.51 -19.18
N SER A 48 12.87 6.04 -18.77
CA SER A 48 13.60 4.97 -19.46
C SER A 48 14.47 4.14 -18.52
N VAL A 49 14.81 2.92 -18.95
CA VAL A 49 15.71 2.02 -18.21
C VAL A 49 17.09 2.66 -18.01
N ALA A 50 17.59 3.42 -19.00
CA ALA A 50 18.86 4.14 -18.88
C ALA A 50 18.82 5.22 -17.77
N GLU A 51 17.72 5.94 -17.62
CA GLU A 51 17.52 6.86 -16.49
C GLU A 51 17.49 6.12 -15.15
N LEU A 52 16.82 4.97 -15.05
CA LEU A 52 16.85 4.15 -13.84
C LEU A 52 18.26 3.64 -13.50
N GLN A 53 19.03 3.18 -14.48
CA GLN A 53 20.42 2.74 -14.30
C GLN A 53 21.33 3.90 -13.84
N LYS A 54 21.12 5.11 -14.38
CA LYS A 54 21.74 6.34 -13.88
C LYS A 54 21.38 6.60 -12.42
N VAL A 55 20.09 6.52 -12.05
CA VAL A 55 19.62 6.74 -10.67
C VAL A 55 20.26 5.74 -9.70
N VAL A 56 20.27 4.45 -10.02
CA VAL A 56 20.92 3.40 -9.21
C VAL A 56 22.43 3.65 -9.07
N THR A 57 23.10 4.02 -10.16
CA THR A 57 24.54 4.33 -10.13
C THR A 57 24.84 5.55 -9.26
N LEU A 58 24.05 6.62 -9.40
CA LEU A 58 24.22 7.85 -8.63
C LEU A 58 23.92 7.63 -7.14
N ALA A 59 22.83 6.94 -6.82
CA ALA A 59 22.45 6.61 -5.45
C ALA A 59 23.54 5.79 -4.75
N ARG A 60 24.14 4.82 -5.44
CA ARG A 60 25.29 4.04 -4.92
C ARG A 60 26.49 4.93 -4.61
N ARG A 61 26.86 5.85 -5.51
CA ARG A 61 27.98 6.79 -5.32
C ARG A 61 27.71 7.76 -4.16
N CYS A 62 26.48 8.25 -4.03
CA CYS A 62 26.06 9.16 -2.96
C CYS A 62 25.62 8.43 -1.66
N ARG A 63 25.77 7.10 -1.58
CA ARG A 63 25.35 6.25 -0.44
C ARG A 63 23.89 6.48 0.00
N ARG A 64 22.96 6.52 -0.96
CA ARG A 64 21.53 6.77 -0.72
C ARG A 64 20.68 5.51 -0.92
N ARG A 65 19.69 5.32 -0.04
CA ARG A 65 18.60 4.37 -0.26
C ARG A 65 17.71 4.82 -1.41
N LEU A 66 17.23 3.86 -2.20
CA LEU A 66 16.17 4.03 -3.20
C LEU A 66 14.87 3.36 -2.75
N VAL A 67 13.74 4.02 -3.01
CA VAL A 67 12.39 3.48 -2.77
C VAL A 67 11.55 3.64 -4.01
N THR A 68 10.88 2.56 -4.45
CA THR A 68 9.99 2.62 -5.62
C THR A 68 8.53 2.77 -5.18
N VAL A 69 7.78 3.68 -5.82
CA VAL A 69 6.35 3.90 -5.57
C VAL A 69 5.53 3.99 -6.86
N GLY A 70 4.29 3.50 -6.77
CA GLY A 70 3.19 3.86 -7.67
C GLY A 70 2.32 4.95 -7.05
N SER A 71 1.01 4.68 -6.93
CA SER A 71 0.01 5.61 -6.38
C SER A 71 -0.05 5.71 -4.85
N THR A 72 0.86 5.06 -4.13
CA THR A 72 0.87 5.01 -2.65
C THR A 72 -0.48 4.61 -2.01
N HIS A 73 -1.27 3.78 -2.70
CA HIS A 73 -2.61 3.38 -2.24
C HIS A 73 -2.60 2.44 -1.01
N SER A 74 -1.46 1.79 -0.75
CA SER A 74 -1.23 1.04 0.49
C SER A 74 -1.25 1.99 1.69
N PRO A 75 -1.99 1.69 2.78
CA PRO A 75 -1.93 2.46 4.02
C PRO A 75 -0.70 2.12 4.88
N SER A 76 0.16 1.18 4.45
CA SER A 76 1.39 0.75 5.13
C SER A 76 2.50 1.80 5.07
N ASP A 77 3.38 1.81 6.07
CA ASP A 77 4.59 2.63 6.14
C ASP A 77 5.77 2.04 5.31
N LEU A 78 5.57 0.93 4.60
CA LEU A 78 6.54 0.25 3.71
C LEU A 78 7.39 1.18 2.84
N THR A 79 6.76 2.22 2.27
CA THR A 79 7.37 3.14 1.29
C THR A 79 7.83 4.48 1.89
N CYS A 80 7.72 4.65 3.21
CA CYS A 80 8.20 5.85 3.88
C CYS A 80 9.72 5.97 3.76
N THR A 81 10.20 7.19 3.50
CA THR A 81 11.64 7.50 3.37
C THR A 81 11.93 8.99 3.51
N SER A 82 13.15 9.32 3.90
CA SER A 82 13.79 10.63 3.82
C SER A 82 15.00 10.62 2.87
N ALA A 83 15.28 9.49 2.23
CA ALA A 83 16.23 9.28 1.14
C ALA A 83 15.58 9.55 -0.24
N TRP A 84 15.88 8.75 -1.28
CA TRP A 84 15.39 9.00 -2.64
C TRP A 84 14.16 8.14 -2.97
N LEU A 85 13.18 8.78 -3.58
CA LEU A 85 11.90 8.20 -3.94
C LEU A 85 11.73 8.21 -5.46
N ILE A 86 11.60 7.04 -6.06
CA ILE A 86 11.42 6.82 -7.49
C ILE A 86 9.94 6.51 -7.74
N ASN A 87 9.28 7.36 -8.53
CA ASN A 87 7.92 7.11 -8.99
C ASN A 87 7.92 6.67 -10.46
N LEU A 88 7.29 5.53 -10.74
CA LEU A 88 7.30 4.90 -12.06
C LEU A 88 6.10 5.28 -12.94
N ASP A 89 5.34 6.34 -12.65
CA ASP A 89 4.09 6.64 -13.38
C ASP A 89 4.30 6.95 -14.88
N ASN A 90 5.54 7.21 -15.31
CA ASN A 90 5.92 7.37 -16.71
C ASN A 90 6.32 6.05 -17.41
N PHE A 91 6.63 4.98 -16.66
CA PHE A 91 6.77 3.61 -17.16
C PHE A 91 5.39 3.00 -17.37
N ARG A 92 4.66 3.47 -18.38
CA ARG A 92 3.23 3.17 -18.57
C ARG A 92 2.84 2.68 -19.98
N ARG A 93 3.81 2.30 -20.82
CA ARG A 93 3.56 1.82 -22.18
C ARG A 93 3.18 0.34 -22.21
N ILE A 94 2.32 -0.03 -23.15
CA ILE A 94 2.21 -1.40 -23.66
C ILE A 94 3.36 -1.59 -24.66
N LEU A 95 4.21 -2.59 -24.44
CA LEU A 95 5.41 -2.84 -25.25
C LEU A 95 5.16 -3.90 -26.34
N SER A 96 4.32 -4.89 -26.04
CA SER A 96 3.83 -5.87 -27.02
C SER A 96 2.50 -6.46 -26.57
N PHE A 97 1.70 -6.93 -27.53
CA PHE A 97 0.46 -7.67 -27.27
C PHE A 97 0.28 -8.76 -28.33
N SER A 98 -0.37 -9.86 -27.96
CA SER A 98 -0.91 -10.86 -28.88
C SER A 98 -2.35 -11.16 -28.49
N GLN A 99 -3.28 -10.89 -29.40
CA GLN A 99 -4.70 -11.18 -29.19
C GLN A 99 -4.98 -12.70 -29.27
N GLU A 100 -4.20 -13.43 -30.06
CA GLU A 100 -4.32 -14.89 -30.22
C GLU A 100 -3.95 -15.66 -28.95
N THR A 101 -2.85 -15.28 -28.30
CA THR A 101 -2.36 -15.96 -27.07
C THR A 101 -2.83 -15.26 -25.78
N GLY A 102 -3.37 -14.05 -25.87
CA GLY A 102 -3.68 -13.21 -24.72
C GLY A 102 -2.44 -12.72 -23.94
N ILE A 103 -1.24 -12.85 -24.50
CA ILE A 103 0.01 -12.43 -23.82
C ILE A 103 0.29 -10.96 -24.11
N VAL A 104 0.53 -10.17 -23.07
CA VAL A 104 0.81 -8.73 -23.17
C VAL A 104 2.02 -8.36 -22.32
N THR A 105 2.96 -7.60 -22.87
CA THR A 105 4.13 -7.09 -22.13
C THR A 105 3.99 -5.59 -21.92
N VAL A 106 4.17 -5.14 -20.67
CA VAL A 106 3.89 -3.77 -20.24
C VAL A 106 4.99 -3.22 -19.34
N GLU A 107 5.18 -1.91 -19.39
CA GLU A 107 6.03 -1.22 -18.41
C GLU A 107 5.38 -1.25 -17.02
N ALA A 108 6.20 -1.48 -16.01
CA ALA A 108 5.77 -1.91 -14.68
C ALA A 108 5.05 -0.84 -13.83
N GLY A 109 5.10 0.43 -14.25
CA GLY A 109 4.44 1.55 -13.60
C GLY A 109 2.98 1.78 -14.01
N ILE A 110 2.52 1.16 -15.11
CA ILE A 110 1.17 1.34 -15.64
C ILE A 110 0.10 1.07 -14.56
N ARG A 111 -0.89 1.96 -14.46
CA ARG A 111 -2.04 1.78 -13.56
C ARG A 111 -2.93 0.65 -14.08
N LEU A 112 -3.51 -0.16 -13.19
CA LEU A 112 -4.49 -1.19 -13.59
C LEU A 112 -5.66 -0.57 -14.37
N ARG A 113 -6.08 0.65 -14.00
CA ARG A 113 -7.09 1.44 -14.72
C ARG A 113 -6.72 1.68 -16.17
N SER A 114 -5.54 2.25 -16.40
CA SER A 114 -5.01 2.53 -17.75
C SER A 114 -4.76 1.24 -18.53
N LEU A 115 -4.13 0.24 -17.90
CA LEU A 115 -3.89 -1.07 -18.48
C LEU A 115 -5.20 -1.70 -18.97
N GLY A 116 -6.22 -1.74 -18.12
CA GLY A 116 -7.51 -2.31 -18.49
C GLY A 116 -8.20 -1.56 -19.63
N VAL A 117 -8.10 -0.22 -19.69
CA VAL A 117 -8.61 0.59 -20.82
C VAL A 117 -7.86 0.28 -22.11
N GLU A 118 -6.54 0.07 -22.06
CA GLU A 118 -5.76 -0.32 -23.24
C GLU A 118 -6.06 -1.76 -23.69
N LEU A 119 -6.17 -2.72 -22.76
CA LEU A 119 -6.52 -4.12 -23.06
C LEU A 119 -7.92 -4.25 -23.68
N GLU A 120 -8.88 -3.45 -23.20
CA GLU A 120 -10.28 -3.45 -23.66
C GLU A 120 -10.38 -3.10 -25.16
N LYS A 121 -9.48 -2.27 -25.70
CA LYS A 121 -9.39 -1.96 -27.15
C LYS A 121 -9.04 -3.18 -28.02
N TYR A 122 -8.40 -4.18 -27.44
CA TYR A 122 -8.01 -5.42 -28.10
C TYR A 122 -8.94 -6.60 -27.72
N GLY A 123 -10.05 -6.33 -27.03
CA GLY A 123 -10.96 -7.36 -26.54
C GLY A 123 -10.34 -8.25 -25.46
N LEU A 124 -9.42 -7.71 -24.65
CA LEU A 124 -8.72 -8.42 -23.58
C LEU A 124 -9.00 -7.78 -22.20
N THR A 125 -8.78 -8.55 -21.13
CA THR A 125 -8.82 -8.08 -19.74
C THR A 125 -7.97 -8.97 -18.83
N LEU A 126 -7.66 -8.50 -17.62
CA LEU A 126 -7.13 -9.39 -16.58
C LEU A 126 -8.23 -10.33 -16.07
N PRO A 127 -7.92 -11.62 -15.78
CA PRO A 127 -8.90 -12.62 -15.37
C PRO A 127 -9.51 -12.35 -13.98
N ASN A 128 -8.77 -11.66 -13.12
CA ASN A 128 -9.16 -11.28 -11.78
C ASN A 128 -8.58 -9.90 -11.45
N LEU A 129 -9.28 -9.13 -10.62
CA LEU A 129 -8.85 -7.80 -10.17
C LEU A 129 -9.06 -7.68 -8.66
N GLY A 130 -8.19 -6.89 -8.02
CA GLY A 130 -8.47 -6.35 -6.70
C GLY A 130 -9.61 -5.32 -6.75
N SER A 131 -10.06 -4.85 -5.59
CA SER A 131 -11.18 -3.90 -5.52
C SER A 131 -10.85 -2.49 -6.03
N ILE A 132 -9.60 -2.19 -6.41
CA ILE A 132 -9.11 -0.85 -6.79
C ILE A 132 -8.19 -0.97 -8.03
N ASP A 133 -8.36 -0.07 -9.00
CA ASP A 133 -7.59 -0.02 -10.25
C ASP A 133 -6.60 1.17 -10.35
N GLU A 134 -6.63 2.09 -9.39
CA GLU A 134 -5.65 3.19 -9.27
C GLU A 134 -4.24 2.74 -8.82
N GLN A 135 -4.03 1.44 -8.61
CA GLN A 135 -2.72 0.86 -8.25
C GLN A 135 -1.86 0.61 -9.50
N SER A 136 -0.53 0.79 -9.40
CA SER A 136 0.39 0.33 -10.46
C SER A 136 0.49 -1.19 -10.48
N ILE A 137 0.70 -1.77 -11.66
CA ILE A 137 0.87 -3.22 -11.81
C ILE A 137 2.01 -3.75 -10.92
N ALA A 138 3.18 -3.09 -10.88
CA ALA A 138 4.26 -3.51 -9.98
C ALA A 138 3.90 -3.47 -8.50
N GLY A 139 3.08 -2.49 -8.10
CA GLY A 139 2.62 -2.33 -6.72
C GLY A 139 1.70 -3.47 -6.28
N VAL A 140 0.75 -3.88 -7.15
CA VAL A 140 -0.18 -4.97 -6.82
C VAL A 140 0.50 -6.34 -6.78
N ILE A 141 1.46 -6.58 -7.69
CA ILE A 141 2.28 -7.79 -7.67
C ILE A 141 3.16 -7.81 -6.41
N SER A 142 4.01 -6.80 -6.22
CA SER A 142 5.01 -6.75 -5.14
C SER A 142 4.46 -6.84 -3.72
N THR A 143 3.16 -6.65 -3.52
CA THR A 143 2.46 -6.71 -2.22
C THR A 143 1.42 -7.83 -2.11
N GLY A 144 1.35 -8.75 -3.08
CA GLY A 144 0.48 -9.93 -3.04
C GLY A 144 -1.01 -9.63 -3.14
N THR A 145 -1.41 -8.70 -4.01
CA THR A 145 -2.83 -8.34 -4.20
C THR A 145 -3.64 -9.49 -4.79
N HIS A 146 -4.89 -9.62 -4.35
CA HIS A 146 -5.85 -10.64 -4.78
C HIS A 146 -7.25 -10.05 -5.01
N GLY A 147 -8.06 -10.73 -5.81
CA GLY A 147 -9.49 -10.46 -5.97
C GLY A 147 -10.36 -11.18 -4.94
N SER A 148 -11.51 -11.71 -5.37
CA SER A 148 -12.36 -12.56 -4.52
C SER A 148 -13.06 -13.66 -5.32
N SER A 149 -12.43 -14.82 -5.42
CA SER A 149 -12.87 -15.99 -6.21
C SER A 149 -12.10 -17.25 -5.79
N LEU A 150 -12.74 -18.41 -5.70
CA LEU A 150 -12.04 -19.69 -5.55
C LEU A 150 -11.47 -20.25 -6.87
N ARG A 151 -11.67 -19.58 -8.01
CA ARG A 151 -11.04 -19.94 -9.29
C ARG A 151 -9.67 -19.28 -9.50
N TYR A 152 -9.35 -18.26 -8.70
CA TYR A 152 -8.18 -17.41 -8.89
C TYR A 152 -7.46 -17.16 -7.56
N GLY A 153 -6.13 -17.08 -7.61
CA GLY A 153 -5.30 -16.71 -6.47
C GLY A 153 -4.92 -15.23 -6.48
N LEU A 154 -3.66 -14.96 -6.15
CA LEU A 154 -3.05 -13.63 -6.27
C LEU A 154 -2.96 -13.19 -7.73
N LEU A 155 -2.98 -11.87 -7.99
CA LEU A 155 -2.76 -11.30 -9.32
C LEU A 155 -1.39 -11.69 -9.92
N SER A 156 -0.41 -12.08 -9.08
CA SER A 156 0.89 -12.59 -9.52
C SER A 156 0.82 -13.90 -10.31
N GLN A 157 -0.28 -14.67 -10.22
CA GLN A 157 -0.51 -15.84 -11.08
C GLN A 157 -0.69 -15.47 -12.56
N SER A 158 -1.01 -14.21 -12.89
CA SER A 158 -1.06 -13.75 -14.28
C SER A 158 0.31 -13.32 -14.82
N VAL A 159 1.38 -13.32 -14.01
CA VAL A 159 2.72 -12.92 -14.46
C VAL A 159 3.45 -14.14 -15.04
N LEU A 160 3.84 -14.06 -16.31
CA LEU A 160 4.62 -15.10 -17.00
C LEU A 160 6.13 -14.84 -16.88
N ALA A 161 6.53 -13.58 -16.98
CA ALA A 161 7.91 -13.13 -16.83
C ALA A 161 7.96 -11.67 -16.37
N LEU A 162 9.10 -11.25 -15.80
CA LEU A 162 9.36 -9.86 -15.47
C LEU A 162 10.84 -9.51 -15.69
N SER A 163 11.10 -8.22 -15.88
CA SER A 163 12.45 -7.65 -15.92
C SER A 163 12.65 -6.73 -14.71
N ILE A 164 13.75 -6.91 -13.98
CA ILE A 164 14.05 -6.21 -12.72
C ILE A 164 15.47 -5.64 -12.74
N LEU A 165 15.59 -4.35 -12.38
CA LEU A 165 16.86 -3.66 -12.20
C LEU A 165 17.38 -3.87 -10.77
N LEU A 166 18.57 -4.45 -10.65
CA LEU A 166 19.21 -4.80 -9.39
C LEU A 166 20.11 -3.66 -8.86
N ALA A 167 20.55 -3.76 -7.60
CA ALA A 167 21.37 -2.72 -6.94
C ALA A 167 22.73 -2.48 -7.62
N ASN A 168 23.22 -3.46 -8.40
CA ASN A 168 24.44 -3.34 -9.20
C ASN A 168 24.25 -2.59 -10.55
N GLY A 169 23.00 -2.31 -10.95
CA GLY A 169 22.67 -1.62 -12.21
C GLY A 169 22.38 -2.53 -13.41
N GLN A 170 22.43 -3.86 -13.24
CA GLN A 170 22.02 -4.82 -14.26
C GLN A 170 20.50 -4.99 -14.27
N VAL A 171 19.91 -5.07 -15.47
CA VAL A 171 18.53 -5.52 -15.67
C VAL A 171 18.55 -7.02 -15.93
N VAL A 172 17.84 -7.79 -15.11
CA VAL A 172 17.73 -9.24 -15.22
C VAL A 172 16.30 -9.62 -15.55
N ARG A 173 16.11 -10.47 -16.57
CA ARG A 173 14.81 -11.08 -16.87
C ARG A 173 14.68 -12.40 -16.11
N CYS A 174 13.50 -12.65 -15.55
CA CYS A 174 13.20 -13.90 -14.84
C CYS A 174 11.74 -14.35 -15.09
N SER A 175 11.53 -15.66 -15.10
CA SER A 175 10.26 -16.36 -15.34
C SER A 175 10.22 -17.67 -14.55
N ALA A 176 9.26 -18.56 -14.83
CA ALA A 176 9.24 -19.89 -14.26
C ALA A 176 10.39 -20.79 -14.78
N GLU A 177 10.86 -20.53 -16.00
CA GLU A 177 11.86 -21.34 -16.72
C GLU A 177 13.28 -20.76 -16.59
N SER A 178 13.43 -19.49 -16.18
CA SER A 178 14.71 -18.80 -16.11
C SER A 178 14.81 -17.91 -14.88
N ASN A 179 15.90 -18.02 -14.12
CA ASN A 179 16.13 -17.27 -12.88
C ASN A 179 14.96 -17.41 -11.87
N ILE A 180 14.40 -18.62 -11.72
CA ILE A 180 13.19 -18.88 -10.93
C ILE A 180 13.28 -18.40 -9.46
N GLU A 181 14.46 -18.47 -8.84
CA GLU A 181 14.69 -17.96 -7.48
C GLU A 181 14.45 -16.45 -7.38
N LEU A 182 14.96 -15.69 -8.36
CA LEU A 182 14.72 -14.25 -8.48
C LEU A 182 13.25 -13.97 -8.84
N PHE A 183 12.64 -14.78 -9.72
CA PHE A 183 11.24 -14.64 -10.11
C PHE A 183 10.31 -14.78 -8.90
N ARG A 184 10.44 -15.87 -8.13
CA ARG A 184 9.64 -16.14 -6.93
C ARG A 184 9.84 -15.10 -5.83
N ALA A 185 11.03 -14.49 -5.73
CA ALA A 185 11.28 -13.37 -4.84
C ALA A 185 10.65 -12.06 -5.34
N ALA A 186 10.71 -11.80 -6.65
CA ALA A 186 10.18 -10.58 -7.26
C ALA A 186 8.64 -10.52 -7.32
N LEU A 187 7.96 -11.67 -7.46
CA LEU A 187 6.50 -11.74 -7.46
C LEU A 187 5.83 -11.26 -6.16
N VAL A 188 6.55 -11.26 -5.03
CA VAL A 188 6.22 -10.49 -3.82
C VAL A 188 7.51 -9.84 -3.31
N SER A 189 8.00 -8.86 -4.07
CA SER A 189 9.30 -8.22 -3.83
C SER A 189 9.33 -7.29 -2.60
N LEU A 190 8.18 -6.79 -2.16
CA LEU A 190 8.03 -5.70 -1.18
C LEU A 190 8.81 -4.41 -1.55
N GLY A 191 9.34 -4.31 -2.78
CA GLY A 191 10.27 -3.26 -3.19
C GLY A 191 11.72 -3.45 -2.75
N ALA A 192 12.07 -4.59 -2.12
CA ALA A 192 13.38 -4.85 -1.49
C ALA A 192 14.37 -5.65 -2.36
N ILE A 193 13.91 -6.24 -3.46
CA ILE A 193 14.75 -7.01 -4.39
C ILE A 193 15.40 -6.10 -5.45
N GLY A 194 14.65 -5.11 -5.93
CA GLY A 194 15.05 -4.26 -7.05
C GLY A 194 13.84 -3.54 -7.66
N ILE A 195 14.09 -2.80 -8.74
CA ILE A 195 13.07 -2.00 -9.44
C ILE A 195 12.54 -2.83 -10.61
N ILE A 196 11.32 -3.36 -10.50
CA ILE A 196 10.65 -4.03 -11.63
C ILE A 196 10.38 -2.98 -12.71
N THR A 197 10.85 -3.21 -13.94
CA THR A 197 10.74 -2.27 -15.06
C THR A 197 9.69 -2.70 -16.08
N GLU A 198 9.50 -4.01 -16.25
CA GLU A 198 8.60 -4.63 -17.24
C GLU A 198 7.98 -5.91 -16.67
N MET A 199 6.74 -6.21 -17.07
CA MET A 199 6.09 -7.52 -16.84
C MET A 199 5.41 -8.01 -18.12
N THR A 200 5.54 -9.31 -18.37
CA THR A 200 4.74 -10.07 -19.36
C THR A 200 3.61 -10.79 -18.61
N LEU A 201 2.37 -10.53 -19.03
CA LEU A 201 1.15 -10.95 -18.36
C LEU A 201 0.29 -11.85 -19.27
N GLN A 202 -0.35 -12.86 -18.69
CA GLN A 202 -1.46 -13.59 -19.29
C GLN A 202 -2.76 -12.83 -19.05
N THR A 203 -3.41 -12.43 -20.13
CA THR A 203 -4.76 -11.85 -20.13
C THR A 203 -5.77 -12.88 -20.66
N VAL A 204 -7.06 -12.58 -20.56
CA VAL A 204 -8.17 -13.37 -21.09
C VAL A 204 -9.06 -12.51 -21.98
N PRO A 205 -9.90 -13.09 -22.85
CA PRO A 205 -10.91 -12.32 -23.58
C PRO A 205 -11.77 -11.45 -22.65
N SER A 206 -12.07 -10.23 -23.07
CA SER A 206 -12.91 -9.29 -22.34
C SER A 206 -14.31 -9.89 -22.10
N PHE A 207 -14.80 -9.79 -20.86
CA PHE A 207 -16.10 -10.33 -20.45
C PHE A 207 -16.92 -9.27 -19.72
N LYS A 208 -18.25 -9.42 -19.74
CA LYS A 208 -19.16 -8.73 -18.80
C LYS A 208 -19.41 -9.65 -17.61
N ILE A 209 -19.77 -9.08 -16.47
CA ILE A 209 -20.29 -9.83 -15.32
C ILE A 209 -21.73 -9.40 -15.03
N ALA A 210 -22.60 -10.36 -14.72
CA ALA A 210 -23.85 -10.11 -14.03
C ALA A 210 -23.58 -10.28 -12.54
N TRP A 211 -23.92 -9.28 -11.73
CA TRP A 211 -23.80 -9.38 -10.27
C TRP A 211 -25.12 -9.19 -9.56
N GLN A 212 -25.23 -9.79 -8.37
CA GLN A 212 -26.34 -9.60 -7.44
C GLN A 212 -25.79 -9.45 -6.02
N GLN A 213 -26.42 -8.60 -5.21
CA GLN A 213 -26.14 -8.48 -3.78
C GLN A 213 -27.40 -8.35 -2.94
N SER A 214 -27.34 -8.90 -1.72
CA SER A 214 -28.43 -8.86 -0.75
C SER A 214 -27.92 -9.02 0.69
N VAL A 215 -28.69 -8.50 1.66
CA VAL A 215 -28.44 -8.74 3.10
C VAL A 215 -29.03 -10.09 3.49
N GLN A 216 -28.25 -10.88 4.23
CA GLN A 216 -28.60 -12.20 4.75
C GLN A 216 -28.29 -12.27 6.26
N ASN A 217 -28.88 -13.24 6.97
CA ASN A 217 -28.58 -13.44 8.39
C ASN A 217 -27.23 -14.13 8.55
N LEU A 218 -26.43 -13.72 9.55
CA LEU A 218 -25.10 -14.29 9.75
C LEU A 218 -25.12 -15.82 10.00
N PRO A 219 -26.04 -16.41 10.80
CA PRO A 219 -26.11 -17.86 10.95
C PRO A 219 -26.24 -18.61 9.61
N GLN A 220 -27.04 -18.10 8.68
CA GLN A 220 -27.22 -18.68 7.35
C GLN A 220 -25.94 -18.60 6.50
N ILE A 221 -25.11 -17.56 6.68
CA ILE A 221 -23.78 -17.47 6.05
C ILE A 221 -22.84 -18.54 6.58
N LEU A 222 -22.87 -18.76 7.90
CA LEU A 222 -22.02 -19.74 8.58
C LEU A 222 -22.45 -21.18 8.24
N GLU A 223 -23.75 -21.45 8.17
CA GLU A 223 -24.32 -22.73 7.69
C GLU A 223 -23.92 -23.02 6.23
N LEU A 224 -23.96 -22.02 5.35
CA LEU A 224 -23.61 -22.17 3.94
C LEU A 224 -22.10 -22.20 3.67
N TRP A 225 -21.25 -21.94 4.68
CA TRP A 225 -19.83 -21.66 4.49
C TRP A 225 -19.11 -22.81 3.77
N ASP A 226 -19.27 -24.03 4.28
CA ASP A 226 -18.67 -25.25 3.72
C ASP A 226 -19.57 -25.91 2.66
N SER A 227 -20.86 -25.57 2.63
CA SER A 227 -21.86 -26.21 1.76
C SER A 227 -22.09 -25.51 0.40
N GLY A 228 -21.26 -24.52 0.05
CA GLY A 228 -21.24 -23.92 -1.29
C GLY A 228 -21.36 -22.39 -1.37
N LEU A 229 -21.30 -21.66 -0.25
CA LEU A 229 -21.24 -20.18 -0.27
C LEU A 229 -20.21 -19.66 -1.28
N TRP A 230 -18.99 -20.20 -1.22
CA TRP A 230 -17.84 -19.74 -2.01
C TRP A 230 -17.75 -20.30 -3.42
N THR A 231 -18.57 -21.30 -3.77
CA THR A 231 -18.65 -21.91 -5.10
C THR A 231 -19.94 -21.57 -5.84
N SER A 232 -20.87 -20.87 -5.19
CA SER A 232 -22.17 -20.47 -5.74
C SER A 232 -22.11 -19.53 -6.96
N SER A 233 -20.99 -18.83 -7.15
CA SER A 233 -20.67 -17.98 -8.31
C SER A 233 -19.16 -17.97 -8.51
N GLU A 234 -18.69 -17.54 -9.69
CA GLU A 234 -17.26 -17.38 -9.98
C GLU A 234 -16.59 -16.35 -9.05
N TYR A 235 -17.26 -15.23 -8.77
CA TYR A 235 -16.79 -14.22 -7.82
C TYR A 235 -17.79 -14.11 -6.66
N VAL A 236 -17.29 -14.16 -5.42
CA VAL A 236 -18.10 -14.06 -4.19
C VAL A 236 -17.41 -13.15 -3.20
N ARG A 237 -18.15 -12.21 -2.60
CA ARG A 237 -17.69 -11.31 -1.53
C ARG A 237 -18.73 -11.30 -0.41
N VAL A 238 -18.26 -11.23 0.83
CA VAL A 238 -19.14 -11.09 2.00
C VAL A 238 -18.67 -9.88 2.83
N TRP A 239 -19.61 -9.02 3.23
CA TRP A 239 -19.36 -7.90 4.14
C TRP A 239 -20.14 -8.14 5.42
N TRP A 240 -19.45 -8.57 6.47
CA TRP A 240 -20.05 -8.89 7.75
C TRP A 240 -20.27 -7.61 8.58
N LEU A 241 -21.49 -7.45 9.10
CA LEU A 241 -21.92 -6.32 9.93
C LEU A 241 -21.99 -6.77 11.41
N PRO A 242 -21.00 -6.44 12.26
CA PRO A 242 -20.86 -7.05 13.59
C PRO A 242 -22.05 -6.86 14.53
N TYR A 243 -22.61 -5.64 14.59
CA TYR A 243 -23.74 -5.31 15.46
C TYR A 243 -25.08 -5.84 14.97
N TRP A 244 -25.17 -6.23 13.70
CA TRP A 244 -26.42 -6.60 13.05
C TRP A 244 -26.69 -8.09 13.03
N LYS A 245 -25.68 -8.92 13.34
CA LYS A 245 -25.73 -10.38 13.12
C LYS A 245 -26.19 -10.72 11.70
N ARG A 246 -25.72 -9.93 10.73
CA ARG A 246 -26.02 -10.03 9.29
C ARG A 246 -24.75 -9.87 8.48
N ALA A 247 -24.80 -10.28 7.23
CA ALA A 247 -23.80 -9.91 6.23
C ALA A 247 -24.47 -9.58 4.90
N ILE A 248 -23.81 -8.77 4.09
CA ILE A 248 -24.16 -8.58 2.70
C ILE A 248 -23.37 -9.61 1.90
N ILE A 249 -24.04 -10.44 1.09
CA ILE A 249 -23.37 -11.24 0.07
C ILE A 249 -23.45 -10.49 -1.25
N TRP A 250 -22.33 -10.38 -1.96
CA TRP A 250 -22.28 -10.03 -3.37
C TRP A 250 -21.73 -11.23 -4.15
N ARG A 251 -22.35 -11.54 -5.28
CA ARG A 251 -22.04 -12.65 -6.16
C ARG A 251 -22.01 -12.18 -7.60
N ALA A 252 -21.09 -12.68 -8.41
CA ALA A 252 -21.06 -12.38 -9.83
C ALA A 252 -20.52 -13.54 -10.68
N ASP A 253 -21.08 -13.65 -11.88
CA ASP A 253 -20.69 -14.60 -12.91
C ASP A 253 -20.54 -13.90 -14.27
N LYS A 254 -19.68 -14.47 -15.13
CA LYS A 254 -19.50 -13.99 -16.50
C LYS A 254 -20.81 -14.15 -17.29
N THR A 255 -21.12 -13.19 -18.16
CA THR A 255 -22.42 -13.15 -18.84
C THR A 255 -22.38 -12.50 -20.22
N ASP A 256 -23.29 -12.93 -21.09
CA ASP A 256 -23.57 -12.28 -22.37
C ASP A 256 -24.76 -11.32 -22.33
N LEU A 257 -25.45 -11.20 -21.19
CA LEU A 257 -26.57 -10.28 -20.99
C LEU A 257 -26.22 -8.82 -21.37
N PRO A 258 -27.19 -8.02 -21.84
CA PRO A 258 -26.95 -6.61 -22.14
C PRO A 258 -26.52 -5.84 -20.88
N LEU A 259 -25.71 -4.79 -21.06
CA LEU A 259 -25.28 -3.94 -19.95
C LEU A 259 -26.47 -3.32 -19.24
N CYS A 260 -26.43 -3.32 -17.91
CA CYS A 260 -27.46 -2.80 -17.04
C CYS A 260 -26.76 -2.02 -15.92
N ALA A 261 -27.01 -0.70 -15.86
CA ALA A 261 -26.31 0.18 -14.93
C ALA A 261 -26.64 -0.19 -13.47
N PRO A 262 -25.67 -0.07 -12.55
CA PRO A 262 -25.89 -0.40 -11.14
C PRO A 262 -26.87 0.59 -10.48
N PRO A 263 -27.69 0.13 -9.52
CA PRO A 263 -28.63 0.99 -8.81
C PRO A 263 -27.90 2.02 -7.94
N ALA A 264 -28.59 3.12 -7.63
CA ALA A 264 -28.02 4.24 -6.89
C ALA A 264 -27.45 3.81 -5.53
N ASN A 265 -26.20 4.20 -5.27
CA ASN A 265 -25.54 4.02 -3.99
C ASN A 265 -25.85 5.23 -3.08
N PHE A 266 -26.59 5.00 -1.99
CA PHE A 266 -26.94 6.00 -0.99
C PHE A 266 -25.70 6.56 -0.27
N TYR A 267 -24.89 5.69 0.36
CA TYR A 267 -23.76 6.12 1.20
C TYR A 267 -22.47 6.43 0.42
N GLY A 268 -22.39 5.99 -0.84
CA GLY A 268 -21.44 6.45 -1.85
C GLY A 268 -21.91 7.70 -2.62
N GLY A 269 -23.21 8.00 -2.61
CA GLY A 269 -23.77 9.24 -3.17
C GLY A 269 -23.51 10.44 -2.27
N ARG A 270 -23.45 11.65 -2.83
CA ARG A 270 -23.03 12.89 -2.13
C ARG A 270 -23.72 13.10 -0.76
N VAL A 271 -25.03 12.86 -0.68
CA VAL A 271 -25.82 13.09 0.55
C VAL A 271 -25.53 12.03 1.62
N GLY A 272 -25.64 10.74 1.29
CA GLY A 272 -25.37 9.68 2.27
C GLY A 272 -23.90 9.61 2.67
N ASN A 273 -22.98 9.96 1.76
CA ASN A 273 -21.56 10.13 2.06
C ASN A 273 -21.36 11.23 3.10
N PHE A 274 -21.91 12.43 2.89
CA PHE A 274 -21.84 13.52 3.85
C PHE A 274 -22.43 13.13 5.22
N ILE A 275 -23.61 12.49 5.23
CA ILE A 275 -24.27 12.05 6.46
C ILE A 275 -23.40 11.03 7.22
N TYR A 276 -22.96 9.96 6.57
CA TYR A 276 -22.18 8.90 7.22
C TYR A 276 -20.82 9.42 7.71
N HIS A 277 -20.13 10.25 6.93
CA HIS A 277 -18.85 10.88 7.31
C HIS A 277 -18.99 11.71 8.59
N ASN A 278 -20.04 12.53 8.71
CA ASN A 278 -20.30 13.34 9.90
C ASN A 278 -20.76 12.50 11.11
N LEU A 279 -21.57 11.45 10.90
CA LEU A 279 -21.96 10.52 11.96
C LEU A 279 -20.75 9.74 12.52
N LEU A 280 -19.84 9.29 11.65
CA LEU A 280 -18.56 8.69 12.06
C LEU A 280 -17.69 9.71 12.82
N TYR A 281 -17.66 10.98 12.39
CA TYR A 281 -16.93 12.02 13.10
C TYR A 281 -17.49 12.25 14.52
N LEU A 282 -18.80 12.37 14.67
CA LEU A 282 -19.45 12.45 15.99
C LEU A 282 -19.16 11.21 16.84
N SER A 283 -19.11 10.03 16.22
CA SER A 283 -18.78 8.76 16.87
C SER A 283 -17.34 8.69 17.40
N ASN A 284 -16.42 9.57 16.97
CA ASN A 284 -15.10 9.68 17.61
C ASN A 284 -15.18 10.29 19.03
N TYR A 285 -16.26 11.00 19.36
CA TYR A 285 -16.52 11.60 20.67
C TYR A 285 -17.54 10.81 21.49
N VAL A 286 -18.51 10.16 20.83
CA VAL A 286 -19.51 9.30 21.48
C VAL A 286 -19.55 7.92 20.79
N PRO A 287 -18.54 7.05 20.96
CA PRO A 287 -18.42 5.81 20.18
C PRO A 287 -19.60 4.83 20.32
N ARG A 288 -20.33 4.91 21.44
CA ARG A 288 -21.51 4.09 21.74
C ARG A 288 -22.68 4.26 20.76
N ILE A 289 -22.67 5.29 19.90
CA ILE A 289 -23.69 5.46 18.86
C ILE A 289 -23.43 4.60 17.60
N LEU A 290 -22.24 4.03 17.43
CA LEU A 290 -21.86 3.30 16.22
C LEU A 290 -22.82 2.15 15.83
N PRO A 291 -23.34 1.31 16.74
CA PRO A 291 -24.34 0.31 16.39
C PRO A 291 -25.59 0.88 15.72
N TRP A 292 -26.01 2.10 16.12
CA TRP A 292 -27.13 2.81 15.51
C TRP A 292 -26.74 3.50 14.19
N VAL A 293 -25.52 4.05 14.08
CA VAL A 293 -25.00 4.65 12.83
C VAL A 293 -24.88 3.59 11.74
N GLU A 294 -24.23 2.47 12.03
CA GLU A 294 -24.14 1.32 11.13
C GLU A 294 -25.56 0.81 10.78
N TRP A 295 -26.46 0.75 11.77
CA TRP A 295 -27.87 0.36 11.53
C TRP A 295 -28.57 1.27 10.52
N PHE A 296 -28.46 2.57 10.70
CA PHE A 296 -29.09 3.54 9.84
C PHE A 296 -28.49 3.50 8.42
N VAL A 297 -27.17 3.56 8.30
CA VAL A 297 -26.49 3.69 7.00
C VAL A 297 -26.61 2.42 6.16
N PHE A 298 -26.33 1.25 6.73
CA PHE A 298 -26.44 -0.01 5.98
C PHE A 298 -27.90 -0.43 5.75
N GLY A 299 -28.82 -0.03 6.63
CA GLY A 299 -30.27 -0.20 6.42
C GLY A 299 -30.83 0.67 5.29
N MET A 300 -30.35 1.91 5.15
CA MET A 300 -30.71 2.80 4.04
C MET A 300 -30.14 2.32 2.70
N GLN A 301 -28.93 1.76 2.67
CA GLN A 301 -28.32 1.25 1.44
C GLN A 301 -28.85 -0.12 1.00
N TYR A 302 -28.95 -1.08 1.93
CA TYR A 302 -29.19 -2.49 1.60
C TYR A 302 -30.51 -3.04 2.15
N GLY A 303 -31.32 -2.19 2.79
CA GLY A 303 -32.61 -2.54 3.37
C GLY A 303 -32.52 -3.05 4.81
N PHE A 304 -33.52 -2.66 5.62
CA PHE A 304 -33.59 -3.03 7.04
C PHE A 304 -34.00 -4.49 7.32
N ARG A 305 -34.38 -5.28 6.29
CA ARG A 305 -34.82 -6.68 6.42
C ARG A 305 -34.03 -7.58 5.44
N PRO A 306 -33.48 -8.73 5.89
CA PRO A 306 -32.76 -9.67 5.02
C PRO A 306 -33.63 -10.13 3.85
N GLY A 307 -33.00 -10.39 2.70
CA GLY A 307 -33.65 -10.84 1.46
C GLY A 307 -34.66 -9.88 0.81
N LYS A 308 -35.11 -8.81 1.49
CA LYS A 308 -36.17 -7.92 0.99
C LYS A 308 -35.70 -7.00 -0.15
N LEU A 309 -34.45 -6.53 -0.09
CA LEU A 309 -33.83 -5.75 -1.16
C LEU A 309 -32.73 -6.59 -1.79
N ILE A 310 -32.89 -6.86 -3.07
CA ILE A 310 -31.87 -7.46 -3.93
C ILE A 310 -31.53 -6.38 -4.96
N THR A 311 -30.24 -6.10 -5.11
CA THR A 311 -29.73 -5.17 -6.12
C THR A 311 -28.83 -5.94 -7.08
N SER A 312 -28.87 -5.59 -8.36
CA SER A 312 -28.13 -6.27 -9.41
C SER A 312 -27.71 -5.29 -10.51
N ALA A 313 -26.70 -5.68 -11.28
CA ALA A 313 -26.25 -4.95 -12.46
C ALA A 313 -25.59 -5.90 -13.47
N VAL A 314 -25.34 -5.41 -14.69
CA VAL A 314 -24.49 -6.07 -15.68
C VAL A 314 -23.46 -5.06 -16.18
N GLU A 315 -22.21 -5.28 -15.84
CA GLU A 315 -21.11 -4.34 -16.07
C GLU A 315 -19.94 -5.03 -16.80
N PRO A 316 -19.06 -4.28 -17.52
CA PRO A 316 -17.79 -4.81 -17.98
C PRO A 316 -16.97 -5.35 -16.80
N GLY A 317 -16.31 -6.50 -16.95
CA GLY A 317 -15.55 -7.14 -15.87
C GLY A 317 -14.45 -6.24 -15.28
N ARG A 318 -13.89 -5.34 -16.10
CA ARG A 318 -12.94 -4.31 -15.66
C ARG A 318 -13.48 -3.37 -14.59
N THR A 319 -14.78 -3.04 -14.61
CA THR A 319 -15.39 -2.06 -13.70
C THR A 319 -16.28 -2.73 -12.64
N GLY A 320 -17.06 -3.74 -13.01
CA GLY A 320 -17.97 -4.44 -12.08
C GLY A 320 -17.25 -5.20 -10.96
N LEU A 321 -15.95 -5.49 -11.10
CA LEU A 321 -15.12 -6.08 -10.04
C LEU A 321 -14.58 -5.03 -9.04
N LEU A 322 -14.68 -3.73 -9.33
CA LEU A 322 -14.12 -2.67 -8.49
C LEU A 322 -15.06 -2.30 -7.33
N MET A 323 -14.54 -1.52 -6.37
CA MET A 323 -15.30 -0.95 -5.26
C MET A 323 -14.81 0.46 -4.94
N ASN A 324 -15.72 1.32 -4.50
CA ASN A 324 -15.36 2.68 -4.11
C ASN A 324 -14.74 2.70 -2.70
N CYS A 325 -13.46 3.09 -2.61
CA CYS A 325 -12.84 3.49 -1.34
C CYS A 325 -13.40 4.85 -0.89
N LEU A 326 -14.46 4.83 -0.07
CA LEU A 326 -15.27 6.00 0.27
C LEU A 326 -14.55 7.08 1.07
N TYR A 327 -13.72 6.69 2.04
CA TYR A 327 -13.01 7.59 2.94
C TYR A 327 -11.59 7.12 3.17
N SER A 328 -10.72 8.04 3.58
CA SER A 328 -9.46 7.69 4.26
C SER A 328 -9.72 6.63 5.32
N GLN A 329 -8.89 5.60 5.37
CA GLN A 329 -9.10 4.44 6.24
C GLN A 329 -7.77 3.77 6.63
N PHE A 330 -7.74 3.24 7.84
CA PHE A 330 -6.83 2.13 8.18
C PHE A 330 -7.42 0.83 7.63
N VAL A 331 -6.55 -0.09 7.23
CA VAL A 331 -6.94 -1.42 6.77
C VAL A 331 -5.98 -2.42 7.36
N ASN A 332 -6.49 -3.40 8.09
CA ASN A 332 -5.73 -4.54 8.59
C ASN A 332 -6.38 -5.81 8.02
N GLU A 333 -5.62 -6.62 7.29
CA GLU A 333 -6.16 -7.76 6.55
C GLU A 333 -5.23 -8.95 6.67
N TRP A 334 -5.80 -10.12 6.95
CA TRP A 334 -5.05 -11.35 7.18
C TRP A 334 -5.62 -12.50 6.37
N ALA A 335 -4.71 -13.29 5.80
CA ALA A 335 -4.97 -14.55 5.16
C ALA A 335 -5.10 -15.66 6.23
N LEU A 336 -6.10 -16.51 6.10
CA LEU A 336 -6.41 -17.67 6.93
C LEU A 336 -6.81 -18.86 6.04
N PRO A 337 -6.67 -20.11 6.51
CA PRO A 337 -7.36 -21.25 5.90
C PRO A 337 -8.88 -21.01 5.90
N LEU A 338 -9.55 -21.30 4.77
CA LEU A 338 -10.97 -20.96 4.58
C LEU A 338 -11.89 -21.59 5.63
N GLU A 339 -11.59 -22.82 6.05
CA GLU A 339 -12.32 -23.60 7.05
C GLU A 339 -12.30 -22.95 8.45
N LYS A 340 -11.34 -22.05 8.73
CA LYS A 340 -11.27 -21.31 10.00
C LYS A 340 -12.20 -20.10 10.06
N GLY A 341 -12.78 -19.70 8.93
CA GLY A 341 -13.64 -18.51 8.84
C GLY A 341 -14.82 -18.46 9.81
N PRO A 342 -15.60 -19.55 9.97
CA PRO A 342 -16.74 -19.56 10.89
C PRO A 342 -16.33 -19.35 12.35
N GLU A 343 -15.22 -19.97 12.79
CA GLU A 343 -14.69 -19.74 14.14
C GLU A 343 -14.18 -18.31 14.30
N ALA A 344 -13.41 -17.79 13.34
CA ALA A 344 -12.84 -16.44 13.39
C ALA A 344 -13.92 -15.37 13.53
N ILE A 345 -14.96 -15.46 12.70
CA ILE A 345 -16.12 -14.56 12.72
C ILE A 345 -16.90 -14.73 14.03
N THR A 346 -17.14 -15.96 14.49
CA THR A 346 -17.87 -16.22 15.73
C THR A 346 -17.16 -15.63 16.95
N ARG A 347 -15.85 -15.85 17.08
CA ARG A 347 -15.04 -15.36 18.21
C ARG A 347 -14.90 -13.85 18.21
N LEU A 348 -14.64 -13.23 17.05
CA LEU A 348 -14.56 -11.77 16.93
C LEU A 348 -15.93 -11.11 17.14
N SER A 349 -17.01 -11.75 16.69
CA SER A 349 -18.40 -11.30 16.92
C SER A 349 -18.75 -11.32 18.41
N ALA A 350 -18.45 -12.43 19.10
CA ALA A 350 -18.63 -12.55 20.53
C ALA A 350 -17.85 -11.47 21.29
N TRP A 351 -16.59 -11.22 20.91
CA TRP A 351 -15.75 -10.20 21.52
C TRP A 351 -16.33 -8.78 21.38
N LEU A 352 -16.70 -8.38 20.17
CA LEU A 352 -17.31 -7.08 19.87
C LEU A 352 -18.69 -6.89 20.56
N ASN A 353 -19.36 -7.97 20.95
CA ASN A 353 -20.64 -7.96 21.67
C ASN A 353 -20.50 -8.26 23.18
N GLY A 354 -19.28 -8.36 23.71
CA GLY A 354 -19.01 -8.52 25.15
C GLY A 354 -19.09 -9.95 25.71
N ASP A 355 -19.28 -10.96 24.88
CA ASP A 355 -19.25 -12.38 25.28
C ASP A 355 -17.81 -12.90 25.31
N ALA A 356 -17.16 -12.74 26.47
CA ALA A 356 -15.80 -13.21 26.71
C ALA A 356 -15.66 -14.74 26.65
N ALA A 357 -16.71 -15.48 27.01
CA ALA A 357 -16.68 -16.94 27.11
C ALA A 357 -16.59 -17.59 25.72
N THR A 358 -17.40 -17.11 24.76
CA THR A 358 -17.31 -17.56 23.36
C THR A 358 -16.08 -16.98 22.67
N ALA A 359 -15.76 -15.70 22.91
CA ALA A 359 -14.66 -15.01 22.24
C ALA A 359 -13.30 -15.68 22.44
N ARG A 360 -12.96 -16.01 23.70
CA ARG A 360 -11.63 -16.52 24.08
C ARG A 360 -10.49 -15.64 23.53
N ILE A 361 -10.64 -14.32 23.63
CA ILE A 361 -9.63 -13.31 23.27
C ILE A 361 -9.17 -12.62 24.56
N PRO A 362 -7.86 -12.53 24.86
CA PRO A 362 -7.35 -12.13 26.18
C PRO A 362 -7.41 -10.63 26.45
N PHE A 363 -7.88 -9.83 25.49
CA PHE A 363 -8.01 -8.37 25.62
C PHE A 363 -9.45 -7.99 25.93
N SER A 364 -9.66 -6.97 26.76
CA SER A 364 -11.01 -6.47 27.01
C SER A 364 -11.56 -5.68 25.81
N SER A 365 -12.77 -6.01 25.36
CA SER A 365 -13.58 -5.24 24.41
C SER A 365 -14.33 -4.07 25.06
N LYS A 366 -14.16 -3.83 26.37
CA LYS A 366 -14.81 -2.72 27.07
C LYS A 366 -14.47 -1.39 26.38
N ASP A 367 -15.53 -0.65 26.05
CA ASP A 367 -15.50 0.64 25.35
C ASP A 367 -14.84 0.60 23.95
N VAL A 368 -14.68 -0.59 23.36
CA VAL A 368 -14.29 -0.77 21.94
C VAL A 368 -15.53 -0.74 21.07
N TRP A 369 -15.59 0.25 20.18
CA TRP A 369 -16.66 0.38 19.18
C TRP A 369 -16.03 0.54 17.80
N VAL A 370 -16.52 -0.21 16.82
CA VAL A 370 -15.97 -0.32 15.47
C VAL A 370 -17.03 0.09 14.45
N HIS A 371 -16.62 0.32 13.21
CA HIS A 371 -17.48 0.76 12.12
C HIS A 371 -16.91 0.29 10.80
N ALA A 372 -17.73 0.37 9.74
CA ALA A 372 -17.54 -0.34 8.49
C ALA A 372 -17.69 -1.87 8.64
N PRO A 373 -18.20 -2.57 7.62
CA PRO A 373 -18.26 -4.01 7.63
C PRO A 373 -16.85 -4.60 7.58
N ILE A 374 -16.69 -5.74 8.24
CA ILE A 374 -15.51 -6.58 8.06
C ILE A 374 -15.65 -7.27 6.70
N GLU A 375 -14.74 -6.97 5.79
CA GLU A 375 -14.73 -7.58 4.47
C GLU A 375 -14.13 -9.00 4.53
N VAL A 376 -14.80 -9.93 3.85
CA VAL A 376 -14.54 -11.36 3.84
C VAL A 376 -14.41 -11.78 2.37
N ARG A 377 -13.17 -12.02 1.93
CA ARG A 377 -12.82 -12.34 0.54
C ARG A 377 -12.13 -13.70 0.47
N VAL A 378 -12.12 -14.34 -0.70
CA VAL A 378 -11.48 -15.66 -0.88
C VAL A 378 -10.56 -15.70 -2.09
N SER A 379 -9.53 -16.54 -2.03
CA SER A 379 -8.66 -16.86 -3.16
C SER A 379 -8.18 -18.30 -3.06
N ASP A 380 -7.79 -18.91 -4.18
CA ASP A 380 -7.16 -20.23 -4.17
C ASP A 380 -5.85 -20.23 -4.98
N THR A 381 -4.73 -20.44 -4.28
CA THR A 381 -3.39 -20.59 -4.86
C THR A 381 -2.89 -22.02 -4.84
N SER A 382 -3.65 -22.98 -4.30
CA SER A 382 -3.27 -24.40 -4.24
C SER A 382 -3.39 -25.11 -5.60
N LYS A 383 -4.08 -24.48 -6.56
CA LYS A 383 -4.44 -25.04 -7.89
C LYS A 383 -3.72 -24.38 -9.08
N THR A 384 -2.66 -23.61 -8.84
CA THR A 384 -1.93 -22.94 -9.93
C THR A 384 -0.69 -23.73 -10.38
N ASN A 385 -0.40 -23.64 -11.68
CA ASN A 385 0.83 -24.16 -12.28
C ASN A 385 1.97 -23.12 -12.26
N THR A 386 1.70 -21.87 -11.88
CA THR A 386 2.72 -20.81 -11.78
C THR A 386 3.56 -20.94 -10.51
N PRO A 387 4.88 -20.70 -10.53
CA PRO A 387 5.72 -20.70 -9.33
C PRO A 387 5.16 -19.80 -8.23
N ARG A 388 4.94 -20.39 -7.05
CA ARG A 388 4.43 -19.67 -5.88
C ARG A 388 5.46 -18.65 -5.38
N PRO A 389 5.08 -17.38 -5.15
CA PRO A 389 5.98 -16.39 -4.54
C PRO A 389 6.48 -16.87 -3.17
N TYR A 390 7.70 -16.49 -2.77
CA TYR A 390 8.23 -16.88 -1.46
C TYR A 390 7.42 -16.30 -0.30
N LEU A 391 7.05 -15.03 -0.39
CA LEU A 391 6.25 -14.34 0.63
C LEU A 391 4.75 -14.36 0.31
N ASP A 392 4.25 -15.45 -0.28
CA ASP A 392 2.81 -15.63 -0.54
C ASP A 392 2.03 -15.80 0.78
N PRO A 393 1.15 -14.86 1.17
CA PRO A 393 0.43 -14.93 2.44
C PRO A 393 -0.67 -16.01 2.45
N THR A 394 -1.03 -16.56 1.28
CA THR A 394 -2.12 -17.55 1.18
C THR A 394 -1.70 -18.94 1.67
N CYS A 395 -2.67 -19.80 1.91
CA CYS A 395 -2.48 -21.21 2.25
C CYS A 395 -1.96 -21.99 1.04
N ALA A 396 -0.98 -22.88 1.26
CA ALA A 396 -0.36 -23.64 0.16
C ALA A 396 -1.17 -24.88 -0.26
N THR A 397 -1.94 -25.45 0.67
CA THR A 397 -2.62 -26.75 0.53
C THR A 397 -4.14 -26.63 0.33
N GLY A 398 -4.69 -25.43 0.23
CA GLY A 398 -6.13 -25.23 0.10
C GLY A 398 -6.54 -23.76 -0.05
N PRO A 399 -7.87 -23.51 -0.14
CA PRO A 399 -8.41 -22.17 -0.32
C PRO A 399 -8.13 -21.27 0.89
N THR A 400 -7.97 -19.99 0.61
CA THR A 400 -7.61 -18.95 1.59
C THR A 400 -8.75 -17.96 1.74
N LEU A 401 -9.13 -17.72 2.99
CA LEU A 401 -9.94 -16.60 3.44
C LEU A 401 -9.04 -15.38 3.69
N PHE A 402 -9.48 -14.20 3.27
CA PHE A 402 -8.97 -12.92 3.74
C PHE A 402 -10.03 -12.23 4.58
N LEU A 403 -9.71 -11.94 5.85
CA LEU A 403 -10.52 -11.12 6.74
C LEU A 403 -9.91 -9.73 6.85
N ASN A 404 -10.74 -8.70 6.66
CA ASN A 404 -10.33 -7.31 6.54
C ASN A 404 -11.05 -6.42 7.55
N ALA A 405 -10.31 -5.99 8.57
CA ALA A 405 -10.72 -5.03 9.58
C ALA A 405 -10.39 -3.60 9.11
N THR A 406 -11.28 -3.01 8.31
CA THR A 406 -11.21 -1.60 7.91
C THR A 406 -11.69 -0.67 9.03
N LEU A 407 -11.07 0.51 9.16
CA LEU A 407 -11.53 1.60 10.03
C LEU A 407 -11.41 2.94 9.30
N TYR A 408 -12.55 3.54 8.94
CA TYR A 408 -12.59 4.89 8.34
C TYR A 408 -12.06 5.98 9.30
N ARG A 409 -11.41 7.00 8.72
CA ARG A 409 -10.83 8.19 9.37
C ARG A 409 -11.62 9.45 8.96
N PRO A 410 -12.81 9.70 9.54
CA PRO A 410 -13.63 10.85 9.18
C PRO A 410 -12.87 12.15 9.47
N HIS A 411 -12.83 13.05 8.49
CA HIS A 411 -12.01 14.28 8.48
C HIS A 411 -10.53 14.05 8.82
N LEU A 412 -10.00 12.87 8.47
CA LEU A 412 -8.63 12.41 8.78
C LEU A 412 -8.34 12.30 10.29
N ARG A 413 -9.38 12.15 11.12
CA ARG A 413 -9.27 11.83 12.54
C ARG A 413 -9.11 10.33 12.75
N ASP A 414 -8.21 9.93 13.65
CA ASP A 414 -7.99 8.52 13.96
C ASP A 414 -9.06 8.03 14.97
N PRO A 415 -9.73 6.90 14.70
CA PRO A 415 -10.78 6.40 15.59
C PRO A 415 -10.19 5.87 16.90
N PRO A 416 -10.83 6.14 18.06
CA PRO A 416 -10.26 5.84 19.38
C PRO A 416 -10.10 4.34 19.66
N CYS A 417 -10.80 3.48 18.93
CA CYS A 417 -10.71 2.02 19.07
C CYS A 417 -9.48 1.39 18.39
N LEU A 418 -8.77 2.12 17.52
CA LEU A 418 -7.78 1.59 16.57
C LEU A 418 -6.78 0.61 17.22
N ALA A 419 -6.11 1.03 18.30
CA ALA A 419 -5.07 0.24 18.94
C ALA A 419 -5.60 -1.07 19.53
N ARG A 420 -6.65 -1.01 20.36
CA ARG A 420 -7.24 -2.19 21.02
C ARG A 420 -7.96 -3.11 20.02
N TYR A 421 -8.60 -2.56 18.99
CA TYR A 421 -9.24 -3.39 17.96
C TYR A 421 -8.20 -4.19 17.17
N TYR A 422 -7.11 -3.56 16.72
CA TYR A 422 -6.06 -4.27 15.97
C TYR A 422 -5.21 -5.18 16.87
N GLU A 423 -4.99 -4.84 18.14
CA GLU A 423 -4.38 -5.74 19.14
C GLU A 423 -5.16 -7.07 19.25
N ALA A 424 -6.48 -6.99 19.44
CA ALA A 424 -7.35 -8.16 19.54
C ALA A 424 -7.51 -8.92 18.23
N PHE A 425 -7.66 -8.20 17.12
CA PHE A 425 -7.81 -8.76 15.78
C PHE A 425 -6.55 -9.54 15.37
N GLU A 426 -5.37 -8.92 15.38
CA GLU A 426 -4.12 -9.57 14.97
C GLU A 426 -3.76 -10.75 15.87
N TRP A 427 -4.06 -10.68 17.18
CA TRP A 427 -3.84 -11.82 18.06
C TRP A 427 -4.67 -13.04 17.66
N LEU A 428 -5.96 -12.84 17.36
CA LEU A 428 -6.82 -13.93 16.86
C LEU A 428 -6.31 -14.45 15.52
N MET A 429 -5.91 -13.58 14.59
CA MET A 429 -5.38 -14.00 13.30
C MET A 429 -4.10 -14.84 13.45
N ARG A 430 -3.18 -14.46 14.36
CA ARG A 430 -1.96 -15.23 14.67
C ARG A 430 -2.26 -16.57 15.34
N GLU A 431 -3.14 -16.61 16.34
CA GLU A 431 -3.58 -17.85 17.01
C GLU A 431 -4.15 -18.85 15.98
N MET A 432 -4.91 -18.35 15.01
CA MET A 432 -5.50 -19.15 13.94
C MET A 432 -4.50 -19.52 12.83
N GLY A 433 -3.21 -19.19 12.98
CA GLY A 433 -2.14 -19.53 12.03
C GLY A 433 -2.18 -18.69 10.74
N GLY A 434 -2.76 -17.50 10.79
CA GLY A 434 -2.88 -16.60 9.66
C GLY A 434 -1.60 -15.81 9.36
N ARG A 435 -1.62 -15.11 8.22
CA ARG A 435 -0.52 -14.25 7.74
C ARG A 435 -1.05 -12.87 7.35
N PRO A 436 -0.36 -11.76 7.66
CA PRO A 436 -0.81 -10.43 7.26
C PRO A 436 -0.71 -10.22 5.74
N HIS A 437 -1.65 -9.49 5.16
CA HIS A 437 -1.54 -9.03 3.77
C HIS A 437 -0.57 -7.83 3.70
N TRP A 438 0.53 -8.00 2.97
CA TRP A 438 1.64 -7.04 2.91
C TRP A 438 1.29 -5.59 2.51
N ALA A 439 0.24 -5.41 1.69
CA ALA A 439 -0.23 -4.09 1.29
C ALA A 439 -0.92 -3.31 2.42
N LYS A 440 -1.23 -3.93 3.56
CA LYS A 440 -2.09 -3.39 4.62
C LYS A 440 -1.30 -3.05 5.89
N ASN A 441 -1.99 -2.49 6.88
CA ASN A 441 -1.44 -2.24 8.21
C ASN A 441 -1.42 -3.52 9.03
N PHE A 442 -0.32 -3.76 9.74
CA PHE A 442 -0.24 -4.68 10.87
C PHE A 442 0.73 -4.08 11.90
N SER A 443 0.56 -4.43 13.17
CA SER A 443 1.33 -3.88 14.29
C SER A 443 2.75 -4.44 14.34
N SER A 444 3.64 -3.71 15.02
CA SER A 444 5.02 -4.18 15.29
C SER A 444 5.11 -5.41 16.20
N SER A 445 3.99 -5.85 16.81
CA SER A 445 3.94 -7.17 17.49
C SER A 445 4.04 -8.32 16.49
N THR A 446 3.58 -8.12 15.24
CA THR A 446 3.81 -9.02 14.10
C THR A 446 5.13 -8.65 13.41
N GLY A 447 6.21 -8.54 14.20
CA GLY A 447 7.57 -8.26 13.73
C GLY A 447 8.28 -9.53 13.22
N GLN A 448 9.60 -9.42 12.98
CA GLN A 448 10.36 -10.50 12.33
C GLN A 448 10.20 -11.89 12.96
N LYS A 449 10.14 -12.03 14.29
CA LYS A 449 9.98 -13.35 14.93
C LYS A 449 8.71 -14.08 14.46
N GLU A 450 7.59 -13.36 14.40
CA GLU A 450 6.30 -13.91 13.94
C GLU A 450 6.34 -14.21 12.45
N ILE A 451 6.90 -13.30 11.64
CA ILE A 451 7.04 -13.48 10.18
C ILE A 451 7.96 -14.68 9.85
N SER A 452 9.07 -14.86 10.57
CA SER A 452 9.95 -16.03 10.42
C SER A 452 9.24 -17.33 10.78
N HIS A 453 8.39 -17.35 11.82
CA HIS A 453 7.56 -18.52 12.12
C HIS A 453 6.50 -18.78 11.03
N MET A 454 5.88 -17.73 10.50
CA MET A 454 4.85 -17.84 9.45
C MET A 454 5.37 -18.41 8.12
N TYR A 455 6.59 -18.03 7.70
CA TYR A 455 7.13 -18.35 6.37
C TYR A 455 8.30 -19.35 6.37
N GLY A 456 9.04 -19.48 7.47
CA GLY A 456 10.15 -20.42 7.63
C GLY A 456 11.13 -20.42 6.44
N ARG A 457 11.34 -21.59 5.84
CA ARG A 457 12.26 -21.80 4.70
C ARG A 457 11.97 -20.94 3.47
N ASP A 458 10.74 -20.48 3.25
CA ASP A 458 10.46 -19.57 2.12
C ASP A 458 10.97 -18.15 2.40
N LEU A 459 10.96 -17.69 3.67
CA LEU A 459 11.61 -16.42 4.05
C LEU A 459 13.14 -16.53 3.92
N GLU A 460 13.75 -17.64 4.35
CA GLU A 460 15.18 -17.89 4.18
C GLU A 460 15.61 -17.78 2.71
N LYS A 461 14.88 -18.42 1.79
CA LYS A 461 15.13 -18.35 0.35
C LYS A 461 14.92 -16.94 -0.22
N TRP A 462 13.87 -16.24 0.22
CA TRP A 462 13.67 -14.84 -0.16
C TRP A 462 14.83 -13.95 0.31
N LEU A 463 15.32 -14.13 1.54
CA LEU A 463 16.45 -13.40 2.09
C LEU A 463 17.75 -13.68 1.32
N ILE A 464 17.99 -14.93 0.89
CA ILE A 464 19.11 -15.31 0.02
C ILE A 464 19.00 -14.60 -1.34
N ALA A 465 17.86 -14.70 -2.02
CA ALA A 465 17.63 -14.03 -3.31
C ALA A 465 17.81 -12.50 -3.19
N ARG A 466 17.31 -11.91 -2.10
CA ARG A 466 17.44 -10.49 -1.78
C ARG A 466 18.89 -10.08 -1.50
N LYS A 467 19.66 -10.86 -0.74
CA LYS A 467 21.08 -10.61 -0.46
C LYS A 467 21.94 -10.65 -1.73
N SER A 468 21.62 -11.54 -2.67
CA SER A 468 22.28 -11.61 -3.98
C SER A 468 21.93 -10.43 -4.90
N ALA A 469 20.71 -9.89 -4.80
CA ALA A 469 20.23 -8.76 -5.61
C ALA A 469 20.67 -7.38 -5.07
N ASP A 470 20.76 -7.24 -3.76
CA ASP A 470 21.11 -6.02 -3.02
C ASP A 470 21.89 -6.38 -1.74
N PRO A 471 23.21 -6.58 -1.80
CA PRO A 471 24.00 -6.92 -0.60
C PRO A 471 24.04 -5.75 0.40
N ASP A 472 24.10 -4.50 -0.09
CA ASP A 472 24.38 -3.31 0.72
C ASP A 472 23.15 -2.71 1.43
N GLY A 473 21.92 -3.07 1.03
CA GLY A 473 20.71 -2.48 1.62
C GLY A 473 20.16 -1.27 0.88
N MET A 474 20.51 -1.07 -0.39
CA MET A 474 20.07 0.08 -1.18
C MET A 474 18.54 0.21 -1.26
N PHE A 475 17.81 -0.91 -1.20
CA PHE A 475 16.34 -0.87 -1.25
C PHE A 475 15.67 -0.98 0.14
N LEU A 476 16.44 -1.31 1.19
CA LEU A 476 15.91 -1.53 2.53
C LEU A 476 15.68 -0.24 3.33
N GLY A 477 14.55 -0.21 4.02
CA GLY A 477 14.21 0.82 5.01
C GLY A 477 13.61 0.21 6.27
N GLU A 478 13.34 1.04 7.28
CA GLU A 478 12.91 0.60 8.62
C GLU A 478 11.83 -0.49 8.63
N TRP A 479 10.79 -0.36 7.82
CA TRP A 479 9.72 -1.36 7.72
C TRP A 479 10.26 -2.78 7.44
N HIS A 480 11.24 -2.88 6.55
CA HIS A 480 11.87 -4.16 6.20
C HIS A 480 12.73 -4.68 7.34
N LEU A 481 13.55 -3.79 7.93
CA LEU A 481 14.43 -4.12 9.06
C LEU A 481 13.63 -4.66 10.25
N ARG A 482 12.51 -4.02 10.58
CA ARG A 482 11.60 -4.41 11.68
C ARG A 482 10.88 -5.75 11.44
N ASN A 483 10.49 -6.02 10.20
CA ASN A 483 9.56 -7.10 9.87
C ASN A 483 10.22 -8.35 9.25
N LEU A 484 11.41 -8.24 8.67
CA LEU A 484 12.06 -9.32 7.90
C LEU A 484 13.44 -9.72 8.41
N PHE A 485 14.12 -8.88 9.20
CA PHE A 485 15.47 -9.12 9.70
C PHE A 485 15.47 -9.21 11.23
N ALA A 486 16.27 -10.13 11.77
CA ALA A 486 16.46 -10.22 13.22
C ALA A 486 17.12 -8.94 13.74
N ALA A 487 16.77 -8.52 14.96
CA ALA A 487 17.49 -7.46 15.64
C ALA A 487 18.93 -7.92 15.93
N PRO A 488 19.94 -7.04 15.78
CA PRO A 488 21.31 -7.38 16.17
C PRO A 488 21.34 -7.70 17.67
N THR A 489 21.91 -8.84 18.02
CA THR A 489 22.23 -9.21 19.40
C THR A 489 23.37 -8.33 19.91
N ASN A 490 23.40 -8.06 21.22
CA ASN A 490 24.49 -7.30 21.85
C ASN A 490 25.69 -8.20 22.22
N ASP A 491 25.67 -9.47 21.80
CA ASP A 491 26.70 -10.45 22.13
C ASP A 491 27.89 -10.32 21.16
N VAL A 492 29.08 -10.22 21.74
CA VAL A 492 30.31 -9.81 21.04
C VAL A 492 30.90 -10.91 20.13
N ASP A 493 30.39 -12.14 20.23
CA ASP A 493 30.87 -13.34 19.54
C ASP A 493 29.93 -13.82 18.41
N ASP A 494 29.23 -12.91 17.73
CA ASP A 494 28.37 -13.24 16.58
C ASP A 494 29.19 -13.57 15.31
N GLN A 495 29.85 -14.74 15.30
CA GLN A 495 30.58 -15.25 14.14
C GLN A 495 29.67 -15.56 12.93
N ASP A 496 28.34 -15.59 13.13
CA ASP A 496 27.32 -15.69 12.08
C ASP A 496 26.83 -14.31 11.56
N GLY A 497 27.58 -13.24 11.84
CA GLY A 497 27.62 -12.05 10.98
C GLY A 497 26.28 -11.32 10.83
N GLY A 498 25.73 -10.82 11.94
CA GLY A 498 24.56 -9.95 11.98
C GLY A 498 24.52 -8.94 10.83
N TYR A 499 23.37 -8.92 10.12
CA TYR A 499 23.20 -8.23 8.84
C TYR A 499 23.57 -6.72 8.88
N SER A 500 24.79 -6.40 8.43
CA SER A 500 25.21 -5.02 8.20
C SER A 500 24.74 -4.55 6.82
N PHE A 501 23.79 -3.61 6.80
CA PHE A 501 23.28 -2.99 5.59
C PHE A 501 23.71 -1.52 5.51
N PRO A 502 24.90 -1.22 4.94
CA PRO A 502 25.49 0.12 4.94
C PRO A 502 24.67 1.19 4.22
N LEU A 503 23.71 0.82 3.37
CA LEU A 503 22.81 1.74 2.66
C LEU A 503 21.36 1.73 3.18
N ALA A 504 21.03 0.88 4.15
CA ALA A 504 19.66 0.77 4.65
C ALA A 504 19.28 1.96 5.54
N GLU A 505 18.10 2.52 5.28
CA GLU A 505 17.53 3.60 6.06
C GLU A 505 16.88 3.06 7.33
N ARG A 506 17.15 3.72 8.47
CA ARG A 506 16.40 3.50 9.72
C ARG A 506 15.47 4.68 9.99
N GLU A 507 14.46 4.45 10.82
CA GLU A 507 13.64 5.55 11.30
C GLU A 507 14.39 6.35 12.37
N LYS A 508 14.36 7.68 12.25
CA LYS A 508 14.87 8.60 13.28
C LYS A 508 13.77 9.05 14.23
N SER A 509 12.58 9.32 13.70
CA SER A 509 11.38 9.66 14.51
C SER A 509 10.09 9.68 13.67
N ARG A 510 8.95 9.59 14.35
CA ARG A 510 7.63 10.01 13.85
C ARG A 510 7.11 11.19 14.68
N ARG A 511 6.38 12.10 14.06
CA ARG A 511 5.68 13.21 14.74
C ARG A 511 4.33 13.51 14.10
N LYS A 512 3.36 14.03 14.87
CA LYS A 512 2.11 14.54 14.27
C LYS A 512 2.39 15.76 13.40
N LEU A 513 1.77 15.82 12.23
CA LEU A 513 1.96 16.89 11.26
C LEU A 513 1.06 18.09 11.59
N MET A 514 1.42 18.90 12.60
CA MET A 514 0.51 19.93 13.14
C MET A 514 0.35 21.20 12.27
N ASN A 515 1.32 21.51 11.40
CA ASN A 515 1.42 22.84 10.76
C ASN A 515 0.84 22.91 9.33
N LEU A 516 0.08 21.90 8.89
CA LEU A 516 -0.54 21.86 7.56
C LEU A 516 -2.05 21.66 7.68
N ARG A 517 -2.84 22.53 7.04
CA ARG A 517 -4.30 22.37 6.99
C ARG A 517 -4.66 21.10 6.19
N GLY A 518 -5.67 20.37 6.65
CA GLY A 518 -6.21 19.20 5.92
C GLY A 518 -5.38 17.92 6.01
N VAL A 519 -4.60 17.73 7.09
CA VAL A 519 -3.84 16.49 7.36
C VAL A 519 -4.37 15.68 8.55
N GLY A 520 -5.19 16.27 9.43
CA GLY A 520 -5.80 15.59 10.58
C GLY A 520 -4.78 15.02 11.57
N ASP A 521 -4.96 13.76 11.97
CA ASP A 521 -4.08 13.06 12.91
C ASP A 521 -2.80 12.47 12.27
N ALA A 522 -2.52 12.78 11.00
CA ALA A 522 -1.45 12.15 10.24
C ALA A 522 -0.04 12.31 10.84
N LEU A 523 0.79 11.30 10.62
CA LEU A 523 2.17 11.22 11.09
C LEU A 523 3.16 11.55 9.98
N GLU A 524 4.12 12.43 10.26
CA GLU A 524 5.30 12.63 9.42
C GLU A 524 6.39 11.63 9.84
N TYR A 525 6.81 10.78 8.91
CA TYR A 525 7.97 9.90 9.04
C TYR A 525 9.25 10.69 8.75
N ILE A 526 10.23 10.57 9.65
CA ILE A 526 11.55 11.15 9.49
C ILE A 526 12.55 9.99 9.55
N GLY A 527 13.13 9.69 8.39
CA GLY A 527 14.22 8.73 8.26
C GLY A 527 15.55 9.32 8.69
N ASP A 528 16.45 8.45 9.08
CA ASP A 528 17.80 8.81 9.47
C ASP A 528 18.67 9.09 8.23
N ARG A 529 19.44 10.18 8.27
CA ARG A 529 20.20 10.74 7.15
C ARG A 529 21.72 10.68 7.39
N ARG A 530 22.22 9.61 8.01
CA ARG A 530 23.66 9.39 8.33
C ARG A 530 24.63 9.70 7.18
N TRP A 531 24.21 9.51 5.93
CA TRP A 531 24.98 9.87 4.74
C TRP A 531 25.35 11.36 4.62
N VAL A 532 24.62 12.26 5.28
CA VAL A 532 24.94 13.71 5.35
C VAL A 532 26.13 13.94 6.28
N ASP A 533 26.15 13.23 7.42
CA ASP A 533 27.24 13.32 8.40
C ASP A 533 28.55 12.76 7.80
N ASP A 534 28.48 11.63 7.10
CA ASP A 534 29.60 11.04 6.34
C ASP A 534 30.20 12.04 5.32
N CYS A 535 29.36 12.78 4.57
CA CYS A 535 29.84 13.79 3.63
C CYS A 535 30.55 14.96 4.33
N SER A 536 30.05 15.38 5.51
CA SER A 536 30.62 16.50 6.29
C SER A 536 31.98 16.18 6.92
N SER A 537 32.28 14.89 7.16
CA SER A 537 33.51 14.44 7.82
C SER A 537 34.76 14.42 6.90
N THR A 538 34.63 14.77 5.62
CA THR A 538 35.74 14.82 4.65
C THR A 538 36.65 16.06 4.79
N THR A 539 36.94 16.48 6.01
CA THR A 539 38.04 17.42 6.29
C THR A 539 39.39 16.72 6.21
N ARG A 540 40.18 17.18 5.22
CA ARG A 540 41.59 16.87 4.86
C ARG A 540 42.44 16.07 5.89
N PRO A 541 43.24 15.09 5.44
CA PRO A 541 44.29 14.49 6.28
C PRO A 541 45.38 15.53 6.57
N GLY A 542 45.57 15.87 7.84
CA GLY A 542 46.46 16.97 8.23
C GLY A 542 46.85 16.97 9.70
N GLY A 543 47.78 16.09 10.06
CA GLY A 543 48.82 16.24 11.10
C GLY A 543 48.50 16.87 12.47
N GLY A 544 48.81 16.12 13.53
CA GLY A 544 49.26 16.70 14.80
C GLY A 544 48.60 16.15 16.05
N LEU A 545 49.34 15.30 16.79
CA LEU A 545 49.13 15.17 18.24
C LEU A 545 49.23 16.55 18.89
N ARG A 546 48.30 16.89 19.79
CA ARG A 546 48.62 17.74 20.94
C ARG A 546 47.72 17.41 22.14
N GLU A 547 48.35 17.45 23.31
CA GLU A 547 47.81 16.90 24.55
C GLU A 547 46.65 17.72 25.13
N ARG A 548 45.74 17.04 25.83
CA ARG A 548 44.77 17.66 26.72
C ARG A 548 45.45 18.05 28.04
N THR A 549 45.75 19.34 28.23
CA THR A 549 46.00 19.90 29.58
C THR A 549 44.71 20.45 30.20
N LYS A 550 44.54 20.22 31.51
CA LYS A 550 43.38 20.70 32.31
C LYS A 550 43.58 22.14 32.78
N GLY A 551 42.48 22.87 32.94
CA GLY A 551 42.40 24.20 33.60
C GLY A 551 40.99 24.76 33.44
N THR A 552 40.02 24.42 34.28
CA THR A 552 39.66 25.07 35.58
C THR A 552 38.92 26.40 35.39
N LEU A 553 37.75 26.50 36.04
CA LEU A 553 36.76 27.58 35.97
C LEU A 553 37.22 28.86 36.70
N LEU A 554 36.69 30.04 36.28
CA LEU A 554 35.82 30.97 37.05
C LEU A 554 35.63 32.32 36.29
N PRO A 555 34.67 33.21 36.64
CA PRO A 555 33.88 33.93 35.63
C PRO A 555 33.75 35.46 35.77
N LYS A 556 32.89 36.03 34.89
CA LYS A 556 31.99 37.19 35.04
C LYS A 556 32.46 38.60 34.63
N GLU A 557 31.42 39.35 34.22
CA GLU A 557 31.31 40.81 34.01
C GLU A 557 32.18 41.41 32.88
N GLY A 558 31.70 42.32 32.03
CA GLY A 558 30.36 42.90 31.88
C GLY A 558 30.46 44.39 31.54
N ASN A 559 29.93 44.85 30.39
CA ASN A 559 29.62 46.27 30.22
C ASN A 559 28.64 46.56 29.07
N HIS A 560 27.87 47.63 29.24
CA HIS A 560 26.94 48.18 28.25
C HIS A 560 27.66 49.09 27.24
N ASN A 561 27.02 49.33 26.08
CA ASN A 561 26.86 50.67 25.51
C ASN A 561 25.73 50.69 24.47
N GLU A 562 24.96 51.78 24.45
CA GLU A 562 23.79 52.02 23.58
C GLU A 562 24.12 52.91 22.36
N VAL A 563 23.05 53.43 21.70
CA VAL A 563 22.98 54.43 20.62
C VAL A 563 23.07 53.81 19.21
N GLN A 564 21.96 53.46 18.52
CA GLN A 564 20.78 54.21 18.05
C GLN A 564 21.00 54.95 16.72
N LEU A 565 20.14 54.67 15.72
CA LEU A 565 19.69 55.57 14.64
C LEU A 565 18.56 54.88 13.83
N ASP A 566 17.37 55.51 13.79
CA ASP A 566 16.19 55.04 13.03
C ASP A 566 16.12 55.69 11.61
N PRO A 567 14.98 55.79 10.89
CA PRO A 567 14.74 55.03 9.67
C PRO A 567 14.50 55.92 8.42
N PRO A 568 13.94 55.37 7.33
CA PRO A 568 12.72 56.00 6.81
C PRO A 568 11.61 55.02 6.38
N SER A 569 10.39 55.55 6.20
CA SER A 569 9.17 54.82 5.79
C SER A 569 8.48 55.48 4.56
N PRO A 570 7.17 55.29 4.28
CA PRO A 570 6.61 54.68 3.05
C PRO A 570 6.05 55.77 2.07
N PRO A 571 5.22 55.52 1.02
CA PRO A 571 3.97 54.72 0.92
C PRO A 571 4.05 53.67 -0.24
N THR A 572 3.04 53.15 -0.96
CA THR A 572 1.58 53.42 -1.08
C THR A 572 0.81 52.15 -1.53
N THR A 573 -0.46 52.05 -1.13
CA THR A 573 -1.51 51.08 -1.57
C THR A 573 -2.07 51.42 -2.98
N VAL A 574 -2.92 50.64 -3.66
CA VAL A 574 -4.39 50.44 -3.45
C VAL A 574 -4.99 49.44 -4.49
N ALA A 575 -5.98 48.60 -4.07
CA ALA A 575 -7.03 47.85 -4.82
C ALA A 575 -6.63 46.92 -6.02
N SER A 576 -7.45 45.97 -6.52
CA SER A 576 -8.85 45.52 -6.28
C SER A 576 -8.86 43.96 -6.11
N GLU A 577 -9.78 43.29 -5.42
CA GLU A 577 -11.22 43.04 -5.67
C GLU A 577 -11.59 42.34 -7.00
N GLU A 578 -12.57 41.41 -6.87
CA GLU A 578 -13.26 40.57 -7.88
C GLU A 578 -12.50 39.39 -8.53
N SER A 579 -13.09 38.28 -8.98
CA SER A 579 -14.35 37.53 -8.76
C SER A 579 -14.29 36.31 -9.72
N PHE A 580 -14.49 35.08 -9.26
CA PHE A 580 -15.60 34.17 -9.60
C PHE A 580 -15.97 33.92 -11.10
N HIS A 581 -16.25 32.65 -11.42
CA HIS A 581 -16.63 32.06 -12.73
C HIS A 581 -15.48 31.94 -13.76
N HIS A 582 -15.41 30.95 -14.67
CA HIS A 582 -16.41 29.98 -15.15
C HIS A 582 -15.93 28.50 -15.22
N LEU A 583 -16.91 27.60 -15.20
CA LEU A 583 -16.84 26.19 -15.59
C LEU A 583 -17.24 26.00 -17.07
N ALA A 584 -16.64 24.98 -17.70
CA ALA A 584 -17.23 24.03 -18.68
C ALA A 584 -17.36 24.32 -20.21
N HIS A 585 -17.14 23.21 -20.96
CA HIS A 585 -17.64 22.80 -22.29
C HIS A 585 -17.14 23.41 -23.62
N GLY A 586 -17.24 22.61 -24.69
CA GLY A 586 -16.81 22.85 -26.09
C GLY A 586 -15.49 22.13 -26.41
N GLU A 587 -15.40 20.96 -27.06
CA GLU A 587 -15.90 20.56 -28.39
C GLU A 587 -15.59 21.56 -29.52
N ALA A 588 -14.62 21.23 -30.37
CA ALA A 588 -14.65 21.44 -31.82
C ALA A 588 -13.49 20.68 -32.51
N SER A 589 -13.80 20.05 -33.64
CA SER A 589 -12.86 19.27 -34.47
C SER A 589 -12.30 20.08 -35.66
N VAL A 590 -11.46 19.41 -36.46
CA VAL A 590 -11.07 19.73 -37.86
C VAL A 590 -9.90 20.71 -38.05
N MET A 591 -8.86 20.24 -38.75
CA MET A 591 -8.15 20.78 -39.95
C MET A 591 -6.77 20.09 -40.02
N PHE A 592 -6.21 19.57 -41.12
CA PHE A 592 -6.71 19.14 -42.44
C PHE A 592 -5.71 18.12 -43.03
N GLU A 593 -6.12 17.38 -44.06
CA GLU A 593 -5.23 16.48 -44.84
C GLU A 593 -4.15 17.26 -45.63
N LYS A 594 -3.01 16.61 -45.94
CA LYS A 594 -2.63 16.30 -47.35
C LYS A 594 -1.32 15.51 -47.52
N ARG A 595 -1.42 14.48 -48.37
CA ARG A 595 -0.39 13.61 -48.97
C ARG A 595 0.20 12.52 -48.09
#